data_AF-A0A9N9KVS1-F1
#
_entry.id   AF-A0A9N9KVS1-F1
#
_cell.length_a   1.000
_cell.length_b   1.000
_cell.length_c   1.000
_cell.angle_alpha   90.00
_cell.angle_beta   90.00
_cell.angle_gamma   90.00
#
_symmetry.space_group_name_H-M   'P 1'
#
loop_
_entity.id
_entity.type
_entity.pdbx_description
1 polymer ?
#
loop_
_entity_poly.entity_id
_entity_poly.type
_entity_poly.pdbx_seq_one_letter_code
_entity_poly.pdbx_strand_id
1 'polypeptide(L)'
;MALTPAREHTILTICHVLQFSVIAAVLGISAYRMMNPGLVTSRNDTMVMGIAAKGLVIMAYMIYTEKCQNLKKWSSIKANFILSCTEVVFWAAGAIIPFMNVSNCIPGLGCYLVYIMIGLAAVNCQLAIAVCWITWRHWQFFKRNGVMPGNGKGEQIKDEYNLEAGSTHHSVQK
;
A
#
# COMPACT_ATOMS: atom_id res chain seq x y z
N MET A 1 -5.93 -3.12 -21.14
CA MET A 1 -7.14 -2.41 -20.70
C MET A 1 -6.70 -1.18 -19.92
N ALA A 2 -6.70 -0.01 -20.55
CA ALA A 2 -6.34 1.24 -19.89
C ALA A 2 -7.53 1.67 -19.00
N LEU A 3 -7.30 1.80 -17.70
CA LEU A 3 -8.30 2.29 -16.77
C LEU A 3 -8.33 3.83 -16.88
N THR A 4 -9.51 4.44 -16.75
CA THR A 4 -9.61 5.90 -16.71
C THR A 4 -8.93 6.42 -15.44
N PRO A 5 -8.26 7.59 -15.48
CA PRO A 5 -7.44 8.08 -14.36
C PRO A 5 -8.23 8.23 -13.05
N ALA A 6 -9.49 8.67 -13.13
CA ALA A 6 -10.38 8.77 -11.95
C ALA A 6 -10.64 7.41 -11.26
N ARG A 7 -10.64 6.32 -12.03
CA ARG A 7 -10.91 4.97 -11.54
C ARG A 7 -9.68 4.34 -10.92
N GLU A 8 -8.48 4.67 -11.40
CA GLU A 8 -7.21 4.22 -10.83
C GLU A 8 -6.99 4.75 -9.41
N HIS A 9 -7.26 6.04 -9.16
CA HIS A 9 -7.16 6.63 -7.82
C HIS A 9 -8.13 6.01 -6.82
N THR A 10 -9.35 5.74 -7.26
CA THR A 10 -10.37 5.12 -6.41
C THR A 10 -9.95 3.70 -6.01
N ILE A 11 -9.43 2.91 -6.95
CA ILE A 11 -8.95 1.55 -6.69
C ILE A 11 -7.78 1.57 -5.70
N LEU A 12 -6.79 2.44 -5.90
CA LEU A 12 -5.66 2.61 -4.99
C LEU A 12 -6.12 2.98 -3.57
N THR A 13 -7.06 3.93 -3.46
CA THR A 13 -7.62 4.35 -2.17
C THR A 13 -8.35 3.20 -1.46
N ILE A 14 -9.16 2.42 -2.20
CA ILE A 14 -9.85 1.25 -1.65
C ILE A 14 -8.84 0.20 -1.16
N CYS A 15 -7.78 -0.09 -1.94
CA CYS A 15 -6.73 -1.01 -1.51
C CYS A 15 -6.05 -0.55 -0.22
N HIS A 16 -5.75 0.74 -0.09
CA HIS A 16 -5.19 1.32 1.13
C HIS A 16 -6.13 1.23 2.34
N VAL A 17 -7.42 1.48 2.15
CA VAL A 17 -8.44 1.34 3.21
C VAL A 17 -8.56 -0.12 3.65
N LEU A 18 -8.57 -1.06 2.70
CA LEU A 18 -8.60 -2.48 2.99
C LEU A 18 -7.33 -2.91 3.76
N GLN A 19 -6.14 -2.49 3.31
CA GLN A 19 -4.89 -2.75 4.03
C GLN A 19 -4.91 -2.21 5.46
N PHE A 20 -5.40 -0.97 5.64
CA PHE A 20 -5.55 -0.37 6.96
C PHE A 20 -6.50 -1.18 7.86
N SER A 21 -7.63 -1.64 7.32
CA SER A 21 -8.59 -2.45 8.07
C SER A 21 -7.97 -3.77 8.55
N VAL A 22 -7.17 -4.42 7.71
CA VAL A 22 -6.49 -5.68 8.06
C VAL A 22 -5.37 -5.43 9.08
N ILE A 23 -4.62 -4.33 8.96
CA ILE A 23 -3.63 -3.91 9.97
C ILE A 23 -4.31 -3.71 11.33
N ALA A 24 -5.45 -3.02 11.36
CA ALA A 24 -6.19 -2.79 12.59
C ALA A 24 -6.69 -4.09 13.22
N ALA A 25 -7.17 -5.04 12.39
CA ALA A 25 -7.58 -6.36 12.86
C ALA A 25 -6.40 -7.14 13.47
N VAL A 26 -5.23 -7.15 12.81
CA VAL A 26 -4.02 -7.79 13.33
C VAL A 26 -3.56 -7.14 14.64
N LEU A 27 -3.57 -5.81 14.74
CA LEU A 27 -3.24 -5.12 15.99
C LEU A 27 -4.23 -5.47 17.10
N GLY A 28 -5.53 -5.55 16.80
CA GLY A 28 -6.56 -5.94 17.76
C GLY A 28 -6.37 -7.36 18.29
N ILE A 29 -6.11 -8.33 17.41
CA ILE A 29 -5.87 -9.72 17.82
C ILE A 29 -4.58 -9.84 18.64
N SER A 30 -3.51 -9.13 18.24
CA SER A 30 -2.24 -9.11 19.00
C SER A 30 -2.42 -8.49 20.39
N ALA A 31 -3.12 -7.35 20.49
CA ALA A 31 -3.42 -6.70 21.76
C ALA A 31 -4.30 -7.59 22.65
N TYR A 32 -5.31 -8.25 22.07
CA TYR A 32 -6.16 -9.21 22.78
C TYR A 32 -5.36 -10.39 23.35
N ARG A 33 -4.38 -10.93 22.61
CA ARG A 33 -3.47 -11.97 23.13
C ARG A 33 -2.61 -11.44 24.28
N MET A 34 -2.13 -10.20 24.21
CA MET A 34 -1.31 -9.60 25.26
C MET A 34 -2.08 -9.31 26.55
N MET A 35 -3.36 -8.93 26.45
CA MET A 35 -4.21 -8.63 27.61
C MET A 35 -4.77 -9.87 28.30
N ASN A 36 -4.70 -11.04 27.65
CA ASN A 36 -5.17 -12.30 28.22
C ASN A 36 -3.98 -13.18 28.63
N PRO A 37 -3.55 -13.16 29.91
CA PRO A 37 -2.41 -13.93 30.38
C PRO A 37 -2.60 -15.45 30.30
N GLY A 38 -3.84 -15.92 30.07
CA GLY A 38 -4.13 -17.33 29.81
C GLY A 38 -3.75 -17.82 28.41
N LEU A 39 -3.31 -16.93 27.51
CA LEU A 39 -2.76 -17.29 26.21
C LEU A 39 -1.24 -17.14 26.23
N VAL A 40 -0.53 -18.14 25.72
CA VAL A 40 0.92 -18.07 25.55
C VAL A 40 1.23 -16.94 24.55
N THR A 41 1.67 -15.80 25.09
CA THR A 41 2.23 -14.69 24.32
C THR A 41 3.60 -15.13 23.84
N SER A 42 3.71 -15.30 22.53
CA SER A 42 4.99 -15.69 21.94
C SER A 42 5.75 -14.44 21.48
N ARG A 43 7.08 -14.56 21.36
CA ARG A 43 7.93 -13.52 20.80
C ARG A 43 7.47 -13.04 19.40
N ASN A 44 6.69 -13.88 18.70
CA ASN A 44 6.13 -13.58 17.39
C ASN A 44 5.00 -12.53 17.47
N ASP A 45 4.25 -12.47 18.57
CA ASP A 45 3.17 -11.50 18.76
C ASP A 45 3.74 -10.07 18.86
N THR A 46 4.86 -9.90 19.57
CA THR A 46 5.59 -8.62 19.64
C THR A 46 6.21 -8.24 18.29
N MET A 47 6.74 -9.21 17.54
CA MET A 47 7.33 -8.96 16.22
C MET A 47 6.28 -8.49 15.21
N VAL A 48 5.10 -9.12 15.22
CA VAL A 48 3.96 -8.73 14.36
C VAL A 48 3.47 -7.32 14.72
N MET A 49 3.47 -6.95 16.01
CA MET A 49 3.16 -5.59 16.44
C MET A 49 4.12 -4.56 15.86
N GLY A 50 5.42 -4.86 15.84
CA GLY A 50 6.44 -4.00 15.22
C GLY A 50 6.25 -3.85 13.71
N ILE A 51 5.88 -4.94 13.03
CA ILE A 51 5.57 -4.92 11.59
C ILE A 51 4.33 -4.06 11.32
N ALA A 52 3.28 -4.22 12.12
CA ALA A 52 2.04 -3.44 11.99
C ALA A 52 2.23 -1.95 12.31
N ALA A 53 3.00 -1.62 13.36
CA ALA A 53 3.31 -0.24 13.73
C ALA A 53 4.13 0.46 12.64
N LYS A 54 5.08 -0.24 12.01
CA LYS A 54 5.80 0.29 10.84
C LYS A 54 4.84 0.57 9.67
N GLY A 55 3.92 -0.34 9.39
CA GLY A 55 2.90 -0.17 8.34
C GLY A 55 2.05 1.08 8.54
N LEU A 56 1.69 1.42 9.78
CA LEU A 56 0.99 2.67 10.12
C LEU A 56 1.80 3.93 9.80
N VAL A 57 3.10 3.94 10.11
CA VAL A 57 3.98 5.10 9.80
C VAL A 57 4.13 5.29 8.29
N ILE A 58 4.25 4.19 7.55
CA ILE A 58 4.32 4.16 6.09
C ILE A 58 3.02 4.71 5.47
N MET A 59 1.87 4.26 5.95
CA MET A 59 0.56 4.74 5.48
C MET A 59 0.33 6.21 5.82
N ALA A 60 0.74 6.64 7.03
CA ALA A 60 0.68 8.04 7.42
C ALA A 60 1.49 8.91 6.45
N TYR A 61 2.69 8.47 6.04
CA TYR A 61 3.49 9.19 5.05
C TYR A 61 2.77 9.35 3.71
N MET A 62 2.16 8.28 3.18
CA MET A 62 1.42 8.35 1.90
C MET A 62 0.23 9.33 1.99
N ILE A 63 -0.60 9.23 3.04
CA ILE A 63 -1.78 10.10 3.22
C ILE A 63 -1.38 11.57 3.39
N TYR A 64 -0.33 11.83 4.19
CA TYR A 64 0.11 13.19 4.49
C TYR A 64 0.73 13.88 3.27
N THR A 65 1.48 13.13 2.47
CA THR A 65 2.08 13.64 1.22
C THR A 65 1.04 13.85 0.11
N GLU A 66 -0.07 13.11 0.12
CA GLU A 66 -1.17 13.26 -0.85
C GLU A 66 -2.07 14.48 -0.54
N LYS A 67 -2.33 14.76 0.75
CA LYS A 67 -3.19 15.87 1.20
C LYS A 67 -2.49 17.22 1.31
N CYS A 68 -1.21 17.28 1.67
CA CYS A 68 -0.51 18.55 1.85
C CYS A 68 0.13 19.04 0.54
N GLN A 69 -0.44 20.09 -0.06
CA GLN A 69 0.11 20.73 -1.27
C GLN A 69 1.55 21.23 -1.10
N ASN A 70 1.94 21.61 0.13
CA ASN A 70 3.30 22.05 0.45
C ASN A 70 4.33 20.91 0.52
N LEU A 71 3.89 19.66 0.69
CA LEU A 71 4.75 18.48 0.77
C LEU A 71 4.78 17.66 -0.53
N LYS A 72 4.06 18.10 -1.59
CA LYS A 72 4.16 17.48 -2.93
C LYS A 72 5.58 17.45 -3.48
N LYS A 73 6.45 18.39 -3.10
CA LYS A 73 7.88 18.39 -3.45
C LYS A 73 8.61 17.14 -2.92
N TRP A 74 8.10 16.54 -1.84
CA TRP A 74 8.63 15.33 -1.20
C TRP A 74 7.90 14.05 -1.61
N SER A 75 6.76 14.15 -2.31
CA SER A 75 6.03 13.01 -2.89
C SER A 75 6.80 12.47 -4.10
N SER A 76 7.86 11.70 -3.84
CA SER A 76 8.65 11.07 -4.89
C SER A 76 8.00 9.74 -5.30
N ILE A 77 7.74 9.58 -6.60
CA ILE A 77 7.27 8.31 -7.19
C ILE A 77 8.18 7.13 -6.82
N LYS A 78 9.49 7.40 -6.65
CA LYS A 78 10.46 6.39 -6.20
C LYS A 78 10.20 5.95 -4.76
N ALA A 79 9.88 6.91 -3.88
CA ALA A 79 9.61 6.63 -2.48
C ALA A 79 8.35 5.77 -2.34
N ASN A 80 7.28 6.11 -3.07
CA ASN A 80 6.02 5.37 -3.03
C ASN A 80 6.18 3.92 -3.52
N PHE A 81 6.98 3.72 -4.57
CA PHE A 81 7.31 2.38 -5.05
C PHE A 81 8.09 1.55 -4.02
N ILE A 82 9.15 2.12 -3.44
CA ILE A 82 9.96 1.44 -2.41
C ILE A 82 9.09 1.09 -1.20
N LEU A 83 8.22 2.00 -0.78
CA LEU A 83 7.30 1.78 0.34
C LEU A 83 6.40 0.57 0.07
N SER A 84 5.77 0.51 -1.11
CA SER A 84 4.95 -0.63 -1.53
C SER A 84 5.74 -1.95 -1.58
N CYS A 85 7.00 -1.93 -2.06
CA CYS A 85 7.85 -3.12 -2.03
C CYS A 85 8.16 -3.58 -0.62
N THR A 86 8.51 -2.66 0.28
CA THR A 86 8.81 -3.02 1.66
C THR A 86 7.60 -3.61 2.36
N GLU A 87 6.40 -3.09 2.09
CA GLU A 87 5.14 -3.61 2.63
C GLU A 87 4.94 -5.10 2.27
N VAL A 88 5.17 -5.48 1.01
CA VAL A 88 5.10 -6.88 0.57
C VAL A 88 6.06 -7.78 1.37
N VAL A 89 7.31 -7.35 1.54
CA VAL A 89 8.33 -8.13 2.27
C VAL A 89 7.95 -8.31 3.74
N PHE A 90 7.41 -7.26 4.37
CA PHE A 90 6.99 -7.31 5.76
C PHE A 90 5.79 -8.21 6.00
N TRP A 91 4.77 -8.17 5.14
CA TRP A 91 3.63 -9.10 5.24
C TRP A 91 4.00 -10.54 4.91
N ALA A 92 4.93 -10.76 3.97
CA ALA A 92 5.48 -12.09 3.71
C ALA A 92 6.19 -12.66 4.95
N ALA A 93 7.03 -11.86 5.62
CA ALA A 93 7.65 -12.26 6.89
C ALA A 93 6.60 -12.52 7.98
N GLY A 94 5.57 -11.68 8.06
CA GLY A 94 4.44 -11.81 8.99
C GLY A 94 3.60 -13.08 8.78
N ALA A 95 3.61 -13.68 7.59
CA ALA A 95 2.97 -14.97 7.32
C ALA A 95 3.91 -16.17 7.56
N ILE A 96 5.16 -16.07 7.10
CA ILE A 96 6.13 -17.18 7.13
C ILE A 96 6.58 -17.48 8.56
N ILE A 97 6.89 -16.46 9.36
CA ILE A 97 7.44 -16.66 10.70
C ILE A 97 6.43 -17.37 11.61
N PRO A 98 5.15 -16.97 11.70
CA PRO A 98 4.18 -17.70 12.51
C PRO A 98 3.90 -19.10 11.95
N PHE A 99 3.91 -19.27 10.62
CA PHE A 99 3.73 -20.58 9.99
C PHE A 99 4.84 -21.57 10.39
N MET A 100 6.10 -21.14 10.43
CA MET A 100 7.21 -21.99 10.88
C MET A 100 7.10 -22.41 12.36
N ASN A 101 6.43 -21.61 13.18
CA ASN A 101 6.30 -21.86 14.61
C ASN A 101 4.99 -22.58 14.98
N VAL A 102 4.07 -22.76 14.03
CA VAL A 102 2.75 -23.38 14.28
C VAL A 102 2.86 -24.86 14.66
N SER A 103 3.93 -25.53 14.24
CA SER A 103 4.21 -26.94 14.53
C SER A 103 4.41 -27.25 16.02
N ASN A 104 4.79 -26.25 16.82
CA ASN A 104 4.99 -26.40 18.27
C ASN A 104 3.74 -26.02 19.09
N CYS A 105 2.61 -25.80 18.43
CA CYS A 105 1.42 -25.27 19.08
C CYS A 105 0.54 -26.39 19.66
N ILE A 106 0.22 -26.31 20.96
CA ILE A 106 -0.66 -27.25 21.66
C ILE A 106 -2.13 -26.91 21.33
N PRO A 107 -2.99 -27.89 20.99
CA PRO A 107 -4.37 -27.63 20.59
C PRO A 107 -5.12 -26.71 21.57
N GLY A 108 -5.53 -25.55 21.10
CA GLY A 108 -6.23 -24.55 21.92
C GLY A 108 -6.52 -23.24 21.17
N LEU A 109 -7.20 -22.32 21.86
CA LEU A 109 -7.58 -21.00 21.35
C LEU A 109 -6.39 -20.20 20.79
N GLY A 110 -5.20 -20.37 21.37
CA GLY A 110 -3.97 -19.72 20.91
C GLY A 110 -3.54 -20.13 19.50
N CYS A 111 -3.67 -21.39 19.11
CA CYS A 111 -3.26 -21.85 17.77
C CYS A 111 -4.21 -21.34 16.69
N TYR A 112 -5.51 -21.33 16.98
CA TYR A 112 -6.52 -20.83 16.04
C TYR A 112 -6.29 -19.36 15.69
N LEU A 113 -5.95 -18.54 16.70
CA LEU A 113 -5.61 -17.13 16.47
C LEU A 113 -4.37 -16.96 15.59
N VAL A 114 -3.37 -17.84 15.70
CA VAL A 114 -2.18 -17.81 14.81
C VAL A 114 -2.57 -18.11 13.36
N TYR A 115 -3.45 -19.09 13.11
CA TYR A 115 -3.94 -19.37 11.76
C TYR A 115 -4.69 -18.18 11.15
N ILE A 116 -5.53 -17.51 11.94
CA ILE A 116 -6.21 -16.29 11.49
C ILE A 116 -5.20 -15.20 11.12
N MET A 117 -4.17 -14.99 11.94
CA MET A 117 -3.12 -14.01 11.66
C MET A 117 -2.37 -14.31 10.38
N ILE A 118 -2.00 -15.58 10.15
CA ILE A 118 -1.34 -16.02 8.91
C ILE A 118 -2.24 -15.73 7.71
N GLY A 119 -3.54 -16.03 7.80
CA GLY A 119 -4.51 -15.75 6.75
C GLY A 119 -4.62 -14.25 6.43
N LEU A 120 -4.76 -13.41 7.46
CA LEU A 120 -4.81 -11.94 7.30
C LEU A 120 -3.52 -11.40 6.68
N ALA A 121 -2.36 -11.90 7.10
CA ALA A 121 -1.07 -11.51 6.55
C ALA A 121 -0.93 -11.91 5.06
N ALA A 122 -1.39 -13.09 4.68
CA ALA A 122 -1.38 -13.54 3.29
C ALA A 122 -2.28 -12.68 2.39
N VAL A 123 -3.49 -12.34 2.86
CA VAL A 123 -4.41 -11.44 2.14
C VAL A 123 -3.77 -10.06 1.95
N ASN A 124 -3.16 -9.51 2.98
CA ASN A 124 -2.44 -8.24 2.89
C ASN A 124 -1.25 -8.29 1.93
N CYS A 125 -0.52 -9.40 1.90
CA CYS A 125 0.56 -9.61 0.94
C CYS A 125 0.04 -9.54 -0.50
N GLN A 126 -1.09 -10.20 -0.79
CA GLN A 126 -1.69 -10.18 -2.13
C GLN A 126 -2.15 -8.77 -2.55
N LEU A 127 -2.76 -8.02 -1.64
CA LEU A 127 -3.15 -6.63 -1.85
C LEU A 127 -1.91 -5.74 -2.09
N ALA A 128 -0.85 -5.93 -1.31
CA ALA A 128 0.39 -5.18 -1.44
C ALA A 128 1.10 -5.45 -2.77
N ILE A 129 1.07 -6.69 -3.27
CA ILE A 129 1.62 -7.05 -4.59
C ILE A 129 0.86 -6.31 -5.70
N ALA A 130 -0.47 -6.26 -5.64
CA ALA A 130 -1.28 -5.54 -6.63
C ALA A 130 -0.96 -4.04 -6.64
N VAL A 131 -0.85 -3.41 -5.48
CA VAL A 131 -0.49 -1.98 -5.35
C VAL A 131 0.94 -1.73 -5.86
N CYS A 132 1.89 -2.57 -5.46
CA CYS A 132 3.29 -2.52 -5.90
C CYS A 132 3.42 -2.60 -7.43
N TRP A 133 2.65 -3.51 -8.06
CA TRP A 133 2.62 -3.64 -9.51
C TRP A 133 2.12 -2.37 -10.22
N ILE A 134 1.07 -1.75 -9.68
CA ILE A 134 0.54 -0.48 -10.19
C ILE A 134 1.58 0.64 -10.02
N THR A 135 2.23 0.74 -8.85
CA THR A 135 3.27 1.75 -8.60
C THR A 135 4.51 1.54 -9.47
N TRP A 136 4.89 0.30 -9.75
CA TRP A 136 5.98 -0.04 -10.67
C TRP A 136 5.71 0.48 -12.08
N ARG A 137 4.49 0.26 -12.60
CA ARG A 137 4.09 0.78 -13.92
C ARG A 137 4.14 2.30 -13.96
N HIS A 138 3.68 2.98 -12.91
CA HIS A 138 3.78 4.44 -12.82
C HIS A 138 5.23 4.92 -12.82
N TRP A 139 6.13 4.22 -12.12
CA TRP A 139 7.55 4.56 -12.13
C TRP A 139 8.20 4.38 -13.52
N GLN A 140 7.88 3.30 -14.22
CA GLN A 140 8.34 3.07 -15.59
C GLN A 140 7.79 4.12 -16.56
N PHE A 141 6.53 4.52 -16.42
CA PHE A 141 5.93 5.57 -17.24
C PHE A 141 6.57 6.94 -16.98
N PHE A 142 6.81 7.28 -15.71
CA PHE A 142 7.53 8.50 -15.33
C PHE A 142 8.94 8.53 -15.90
N LYS A 143 9.66 7.40 -15.88
CA LYS A 143 11.01 7.29 -16.45
C LYS A 143 11.05 7.48 -17.97
N ARG A 144 9.96 7.14 -18.69
CA ARG A 144 9.86 7.27 -20.15
C ARG A 144 9.34 8.65 -20.59
N ASN A 145 8.44 9.25 -19.82
CA ASN A 145 7.70 10.45 -20.25
C ASN A 145 7.99 11.72 -19.45
N GLY A 146 8.69 11.63 -18.31
CA GLY A 146 9.00 12.79 -17.45
C GLY A 146 7.80 13.43 -16.72
N VAL A 147 6.58 12.97 -16.99
CA VAL A 147 5.32 13.44 -16.37
C VAL A 147 4.77 12.40 -15.39
N MET A 148 4.25 12.87 -14.25
CA MET A 148 3.65 12.02 -13.21
C MET A 148 2.22 11.61 -13.61
N PRO A 149 1.93 10.30 -13.79
CA PRO A 149 0.55 9.84 -14.00
C PRO A 149 -0.24 9.98 -12.69
N GLY A 150 -1.42 10.59 -12.76
CA GLY A 150 -2.36 10.71 -11.63
C GLY A 150 -2.34 12.02 -10.84
N ASN A 151 -1.45 12.98 -11.13
CA ASN A 151 -1.74 14.36 -10.72
C ASN A 151 -2.70 14.89 -11.79
N GLY A 152 -3.99 15.11 -11.47
CA GLY A 152 -4.97 15.60 -12.45
C GLY A 152 -4.51 16.82 -13.27
N LYS A 153 -3.48 17.56 -12.82
CA LYS A 153 -2.79 18.62 -13.56
C LYS A 153 -1.89 18.15 -14.71
N GLY A 154 -1.28 16.96 -14.66
CA GLY A 154 -0.37 16.48 -15.70
C GLY A 154 -1.08 16.02 -16.98
N GLU A 155 -2.33 15.57 -16.86
CA GLU A 155 -3.22 15.30 -17.99
C GLU A 155 -3.82 16.62 -18.50
N GLN A 156 -4.26 17.51 -17.61
CA GLN A 156 -4.71 18.87 -17.99
C GLN A 156 -3.63 19.67 -18.73
N ILE A 157 -2.35 19.58 -18.35
CA ILE A 157 -1.26 20.27 -19.08
C ILE A 157 -1.02 19.66 -20.45
N LYS A 158 -1.21 18.34 -20.63
CA LYS A 158 -1.14 17.71 -21.95
C LYS A 158 -2.35 18.08 -22.81
N ASP A 159 -3.54 18.17 -22.22
CA ASP A 159 -4.75 18.55 -22.94
C ASP A 159 -4.73 20.03 -23.31
N GLU A 160 -4.28 20.91 -22.40
CA GLU A 160 -4.08 22.35 -22.64
C GLU A 160 -3.01 22.60 -23.70
N TYR A 161 -1.87 21.90 -23.64
CA TYR A 161 -0.82 21.98 -24.66
C TYR A 161 -1.28 21.44 -26.04
N ASN A 162 -2.04 20.35 -26.08
CA ASN A 162 -2.60 19.82 -27.34
C ASN A 162 -3.73 20.71 -27.90
N LEU A 163 -4.49 21.40 -27.03
CA LEU A 163 -5.47 22.41 -27.42
C LEU A 163 -4.81 23.67 -28.00
N GLU A 164 -3.71 24.15 -27.40
CA GLU A 164 -2.93 25.28 -27.93
C GLU A 164 -2.22 24.93 -29.24
N ALA A 165 -1.64 23.73 -29.35
CA ALA A 165 -0.99 23.24 -30.58
C ALA A 165 -1.98 22.96 -31.72
N GLY A 166 -3.21 22.55 -31.40
CA GLY A 166 -4.29 22.39 -32.38
C GLY A 166 -4.87 23.71 -32.88
N SER A 167 -4.90 24.74 -32.03
CA SER A 167 -5.37 26.07 -32.38
C SER A 167 -4.41 26.80 -33.33
N THR A 168 -3.09 26.65 -33.15
CA THR A 168 -2.07 27.28 -34.01
C THR A 168 -2.05 26.74 -35.44
N HIS A 169 -2.49 25.48 -35.66
CA HIS A 169 -2.57 24.91 -37.01
C HIS A 169 -3.78 25.42 -37.82
N HIS A 170 -4.82 25.92 -37.16
CA HIS A 170 -6.03 26.43 -37.84
C HIS A 170 -5.94 27.92 -38.18
N SER A 171 -4.98 28.67 -37.62
CA SER A 171 -4.75 30.09 -37.90
C SER A 171 -3.76 30.37 -39.04
N VAL A 172 -3.10 29.33 -39.60
CA VAL A 172 -2.11 29.47 -40.69
C VAL A 172 -2.72 29.15 -42.08
N GLN A 173 -4.02 28.88 -42.16
CA GLN A 173 -4.73 28.54 -43.41
C GLN A 173 -5.67 29.65 -43.91
N LYS A 174 -5.34 30.92 -43.69
CA LYS A 174 -6.02 32.06 -44.34
C LYS A 174 -5.03 32.99 -45.01
#